data_AF-A0A9C7CYM1-F1
#
_entry.id   AF-A0A9C7CYM1-F1
#
_cell.length_a   1.000
_cell.length_b   1.000
_cell.length_c   1.000
_cell.angle_alpha   90.00
_cell.angle_beta   90.00
_cell.angle_gamma   90.00
#
_symmetry.space_group_name_H-M   'P 1'
#
loop_
_entity.id
_entity.type
_entity.pdbx_description
1 polymer ?
#
loop_
_entity_poly.entity_id
_entity_poly.type
_entity_poly.pdbx_seq_one_letter_code
_entity_poly.pdbx_strand_id
1 'polypeptide(L)'
;MQRFISAALLGVAILFSNTAYSQVESGAEQLRQFVRNSKTAEGDFVQQQLRAPKANEPQDKGLKVLRQTQGHFVFQRPGRFIWETQKPYEQKLIADGKQLILWDKDLNQATFRPAGQALASTPAAILFGETSLDQHFDLVEVEERLGMKWVSLTPKKDPNAKSKNDLPYTKISIGMANGLPKALELTDGLGSVVLVTLDKIQLNVNLPANRFTFIPPAGAEVLRLN
;
A
#
# COMPACT_ATOMS: atom_id res chain seq x y z
N MET A 1 20.36 -84.02 -8.79
CA MET A 1 20.89 -82.90 -7.98
C MET A 1 20.87 -81.64 -8.82
N GLN A 2 20.18 -80.63 -8.29
CA GLN A 2 20.17 -79.18 -8.55
C GLN A 2 20.40 -78.60 -9.97
N ARG A 3 19.34 -77.91 -10.43
CA ARG A 3 19.29 -76.92 -11.52
C ARG A 3 19.75 -75.56 -10.98
N PHE A 4 20.43 -74.76 -11.80
CA PHE A 4 20.52 -73.31 -11.59
C PHE A 4 20.29 -72.56 -12.91
N ILE A 5 19.16 -71.87 -12.97
CA ILE A 5 18.77 -70.91 -14.01
C ILE A 5 19.26 -69.55 -13.51
N SER A 6 20.16 -68.90 -14.24
CA SER A 6 20.54 -67.50 -13.97
C SER A 6 19.59 -66.59 -14.73
N ALA A 7 18.64 -65.98 -14.01
CA ALA A 7 17.73 -64.97 -14.55
C ALA A 7 18.39 -63.58 -14.47
N ALA A 8 18.48 -62.92 -15.62
CA ALA A 8 18.89 -61.52 -15.73
C ALA A 8 17.79 -60.60 -15.19
N LEU A 9 18.12 -59.77 -14.19
CA LEU A 9 17.25 -58.71 -13.69
C LEU A 9 17.66 -57.38 -14.34
N LEU A 10 16.89 -56.95 -15.35
CA LEU A 10 16.92 -55.59 -15.87
C LEU A 10 16.21 -54.67 -14.86
N GLY A 11 16.98 -53.87 -14.12
CA GLY A 11 16.42 -52.82 -13.26
C GLY A 11 16.01 -51.61 -14.09
N VAL A 12 14.70 -51.41 -14.28
CA VAL A 12 14.15 -50.17 -14.85
C VAL A 12 14.09 -49.12 -13.74
N ALA A 13 15.02 -48.16 -13.78
CA ALA A 13 14.98 -46.98 -12.91
C ALA A 13 14.00 -45.95 -13.50
N ILE A 14 12.82 -45.83 -12.91
CA ILE A 14 11.86 -44.78 -13.26
C ILE A 14 12.33 -43.48 -12.58
N LEU A 15 12.95 -42.60 -13.36
CA LEU A 15 13.27 -41.23 -12.95
C LEU A 15 11.96 -40.43 -12.85
N PHE A 16 11.43 -40.27 -11.64
CA PHE A 16 10.39 -39.29 -11.38
C PHE A 16 11.02 -37.89 -11.45
N SER A 17 10.89 -37.24 -12.60
CA SER A 17 11.18 -35.82 -12.74
C SER A 17 10.19 -35.03 -11.89
N ASN A 18 10.61 -34.60 -10.71
CA ASN A 18 9.86 -33.63 -9.92
C ASN A 18 9.83 -32.30 -10.69
N THR A 19 8.83 -32.11 -11.54
CA THR A 19 8.47 -30.78 -12.02
C THR A 19 7.93 -30.02 -10.81
N ALA A 20 8.81 -29.27 -10.15
CA ALA A 20 8.41 -28.27 -9.19
C ALA A 20 7.57 -27.24 -9.97
N TYR A 21 6.25 -27.36 -9.87
CA TYR A 21 5.36 -26.29 -10.27
C TYR A 21 5.70 -25.11 -9.37
N SER A 22 6.45 -24.14 -9.91
CA SER A 22 6.57 -22.82 -9.30
C SER A 22 5.18 -22.22 -9.30
N GLN A 23 4.43 -22.42 -8.22
CA GLN A 23 3.18 -21.72 -7.95
C GLN A 23 3.52 -20.23 -7.98
N VAL A 24 3.11 -19.53 -9.04
CA VAL A 24 3.33 -18.09 -9.15
C VAL A 24 2.49 -17.44 -8.07
N GLU A 25 3.14 -16.99 -7.00
CA GLU A 25 2.48 -16.44 -5.80
C GLU A 25 1.42 -15.40 -6.15
N SER A 26 0.23 -15.51 -5.56
CA SER A 26 -0.91 -14.63 -5.84
C SER A 26 -0.64 -13.20 -5.35
N GLY A 27 -1.38 -12.21 -5.85
CA GLY A 27 -1.20 -10.82 -5.40
C GLY A 27 -1.50 -10.67 -3.90
N ALA A 28 -2.57 -11.33 -3.43
CA ALA A 28 -2.96 -11.30 -2.03
C ALA A 28 -1.89 -11.92 -1.13
N GLU A 29 -1.28 -13.03 -1.54
CA GLU A 29 -0.21 -13.63 -0.73
C GLU A 29 1.05 -12.77 -0.70
N GLN A 30 1.44 -12.18 -1.84
CA GLN A 30 2.53 -11.19 -1.89
C GLN A 30 2.25 -10.01 -0.94
N LEU A 31 1.01 -9.49 -0.95
CA LEU A 31 0.61 -8.38 -0.09
C LEU A 31 0.67 -8.78 1.39
N ARG A 32 0.18 -9.96 1.75
CA ARG A 32 0.28 -10.47 3.13
C ARG A 32 1.72 -10.64 3.56
N GLN A 33 2.59 -11.19 2.71
CA GLN A 33 4.01 -11.32 3.01
C GLN A 33 4.67 -9.96 3.21
N PHE A 34 4.39 -8.98 2.35
CA PHE A 34 4.89 -7.62 2.50
C PHE A 34 4.48 -7.00 3.85
N VAL A 35 3.20 -7.11 4.21
CA VAL A 35 2.69 -6.56 5.49
C VAL A 35 3.33 -7.24 6.70
N ARG A 36 3.49 -8.58 6.66
CA ARG A 36 4.10 -9.36 7.74
C ARG A 36 5.60 -9.10 7.91
N ASN A 37 6.34 -9.00 6.79
CA ASN A 37 7.80 -9.06 6.81
C ASN A 37 8.47 -7.67 6.77
N SER A 38 7.75 -6.62 6.38
CA SER A 38 8.31 -5.27 6.30
C SER A 38 8.06 -4.49 7.59
N LYS A 39 9.06 -4.45 8.49
CA LYS A 39 8.95 -3.62 9.71
C LYS A 39 9.20 -2.14 9.42
N THR A 40 10.14 -1.86 8.54
CA THR A 40 10.46 -0.52 8.05
C THR A 40 10.56 -0.59 6.54
N ALA A 41 10.21 0.50 5.86
CA ALA A 41 10.61 0.67 4.46
C ALA A 41 10.63 2.15 4.10
N GLU A 42 11.31 2.46 3.00
CA GLU A 42 11.26 3.76 2.35
C GLU A 42 11.19 3.61 0.83
N GLY A 43 10.80 4.66 0.14
CA GLY A 43 10.72 4.67 -1.32
C GLY A 43 10.14 5.97 -1.86
N ASP A 44 10.03 6.04 -3.18
CA ASP A 44 9.48 7.20 -3.87
C ASP A 44 8.04 6.94 -4.29
N PHE A 45 7.23 7.99 -4.40
CA PHE A 45 5.88 7.90 -4.93
C PHE A 45 5.58 8.97 -5.98
N VAL A 46 4.68 8.63 -6.90
CA VAL A 46 3.93 9.58 -7.72
C VAL A 46 2.44 9.33 -7.49
N GLN A 47 1.74 10.37 -7.07
CA GLN A 47 0.30 10.34 -6.83
C GLN A 47 -0.42 11.20 -7.87
N GLN A 48 -1.48 10.66 -8.46
CA GLN A 48 -2.33 11.33 -9.42
C GLN A 48 -3.78 11.30 -8.91
N GLN A 49 -4.42 12.47 -8.91
CA GLN A 49 -5.86 12.59 -8.70
C GLN A 49 -6.54 12.70 -10.06
N LEU A 50 -7.48 11.81 -10.31
CA LEU A 50 -8.14 11.57 -11.58
C LEU A 50 -9.66 11.72 -11.39
N ARG A 51 -10.37 12.08 -12.46
CA ARG A 51 -11.84 11.98 -12.52
C ARG A 51 -12.34 11.61 -13.91
N ALA A 52 -13.56 11.11 -13.98
CA ALA A 52 -14.27 11.02 -15.25
C ALA A 52 -14.41 12.42 -15.90
N PRO A 53 -14.31 12.50 -17.24
CA PRO A 53 -14.61 13.75 -17.96
C PRO A 53 -16.04 14.20 -17.68
N LYS A 54 -16.25 15.52 -17.60
CA LYS A 54 -17.61 16.10 -17.51
C LYS A 54 -18.29 16.04 -18.87
N ALA A 55 -19.62 16.12 -18.91
CA ALA A 55 -20.40 16.04 -20.17
C ALA A 55 -19.95 17.04 -21.26
N ASN A 56 -19.33 18.16 -20.87
CA ASN A 56 -18.80 19.18 -21.78
C ASN A 56 -17.31 19.01 -22.13
N GLU A 57 -16.67 17.92 -21.71
CA GLU A 57 -15.27 17.60 -22.03
C GLU A 57 -15.19 16.42 -23.00
N PRO A 58 -14.09 16.29 -23.79
CA PRO A 58 -13.88 15.14 -24.67
C PRO A 58 -13.88 13.82 -23.88
N GLN A 59 -14.81 12.92 -24.24
CA GLN A 59 -15.01 11.64 -23.54
C GLN A 59 -14.06 10.54 -24.02
N ASP A 60 -13.44 10.72 -25.17
CA ASP A 60 -12.53 9.78 -25.84
C ASP A 60 -11.21 9.55 -25.07
N LYS A 61 -10.85 10.45 -24.16
CA LYS A 61 -9.56 10.43 -23.46
C LYS A 61 -9.56 9.68 -22.11
N GLY A 62 -10.67 9.05 -21.72
CA GLY A 62 -10.77 8.32 -20.45
C GLY A 62 -10.62 9.25 -19.23
N LEU A 63 -10.05 8.76 -18.12
CA LEU A 63 -9.90 9.54 -16.90
C LEU A 63 -8.97 10.75 -17.10
N LYS A 64 -9.38 11.92 -16.59
CA LYS A 64 -8.61 13.17 -16.65
C LYS A 64 -7.79 13.36 -15.37
N VAL A 65 -6.48 13.62 -15.51
CA VAL A 65 -5.61 14.04 -14.41
C VAL A 65 -5.95 15.46 -13.98
N LEU A 66 -6.28 15.63 -12.71
CA LEU A 66 -6.57 16.91 -12.07
C LEU A 66 -5.36 17.49 -11.36
N ARG A 67 -4.62 16.62 -10.67
CA ARG A 67 -3.46 16.99 -9.88
C ARG A 67 -2.48 15.84 -9.86
N GLN A 68 -1.20 16.16 -9.90
CA GLN A 68 -0.12 15.21 -9.70
C GLN A 68 0.80 15.74 -8.61
N THR A 69 1.16 14.86 -7.69
CA THR A 69 2.18 15.13 -6.67
C THR A 69 3.20 14.00 -6.68
N GLN A 70 4.41 14.30 -6.20
CA GLN A 70 5.47 13.32 -6.10
C GLN A 70 6.32 13.60 -4.87
N GLY A 71 6.96 12.57 -4.36
CA GLY A 71 7.77 12.71 -3.18
C GLY A 71 8.30 11.39 -2.67
N HIS A 72 8.56 11.37 -1.37
CA HIS A 72 9.22 10.27 -0.69
C HIS A 72 8.38 9.81 0.50
N PHE A 73 8.41 8.52 0.77
CA PHE A 73 7.75 7.95 1.93
C PHE A 73 8.73 7.13 2.75
N VAL A 74 8.50 7.10 4.06
CA VAL A 74 9.17 6.19 4.99
C VAL A 74 8.17 5.73 6.02
N PHE A 75 8.22 4.46 6.42
CA PHE A 75 7.37 3.96 7.49
C PHE A 75 8.11 3.03 8.43
N GLN A 76 7.56 2.93 9.64
CA GLN A 76 7.94 1.98 10.66
C GLN A 76 6.68 1.46 11.33
N ARG A 77 6.42 0.17 11.18
CA ARG A 77 5.29 -0.47 11.85
C ARG A 77 5.56 -0.62 13.36
N PRO A 78 4.51 -0.54 14.20
CA PRO A 78 3.15 -0.11 13.84
C PRO A 78 3.00 1.42 13.79
N GLY A 79 2.11 1.90 12.92
CA GLY A 79 1.51 3.24 13.03
C GLY A 79 2.41 4.46 12.83
N ARG A 80 3.67 4.32 12.40
CA ARG A 80 4.56 5.44 12.10
C ARG A 80 4.87 5.54 10.63
N PHE A 81 4.67 6.72 10.04
CA PHE A 81 5.06 6.98 8.67
C PHE A 81 5.32 8.47 8.43
N ILE A 82 6.03 8.76 7.36
CA ILE A 82 6.17 10.09 6.76
C ILE A 82 5.81 9.93 5.29
N TRP A 83 4.93 10.80 4.82
CA TRP A 83 4.62 11.00 3.42
C TRP A 83 4.99 12.44 3.06
N GLU A 84 6.17 12.61 2.49
CA GLU A 84 6.77 13.90 2.15
C GLU A 84 6.52 14.19 0.67
N THR A 85 5.57 15.08 0.39
CA THR A 85 5.37 15.63 -0.95
C THR A 85 6.42 16.70 -1.21
N GLN A 86 7.19 16.52 -2.28
CA GLN A 86 8.25 17.44 -2.69
C GLN A 86 7.84 18.35 -3.84
N LYS A 87 6.84 17.93 -4.64
CA LYS A 87 6.31 18.72 -5.76
C LYS A 87 4.79 18.54 -5.89
N PRO A 88 4.06 19.58 -6.37
CA PRO A 88 4.55 20.93 -6.67
C PRO A 88 4.72 21.82 -5.44
N TYR A 89 4.08 21.48 -4.32
CA TYR A 89 4.13 22.21 -3.06
C TYR A 89 4.67 21.30 -1.97
N GLU A 90 5.52 21.84 -1.10
CA GLU A 90 6.20 21.05 -0.07
C GLU A 90 5.28 20.81 1.13
N GLN A 91 4.85 19.55 1.31
CA GLN A 91 3.98 19.14 2.41
C GLN A 91 4.50 17.85 3.04
N LYS A 92 4.40 17.74 4.37
CA LYS A 92 4.73 16.52 5.10
C LYS A 92 3.54 16.05 5.90
N LEU A 93 3.13 14.82 5.65
CA LEU A 93 2.18 14.13 6.50
C LEU A 93 2.94 13.12 7.36
N ILE A 94 2.88 13.27 8.68
CA ILE A 94 3.67 12.50 9.63
C ILE A 94 2.73 11.82 10.61
N ALA A 95 2.81 10.51 10.72
CA ALA A 95 2.24 9.77 11.85
C ALA A 95 3.38 9.38 12.80
N ASP A 96 3.30 9.85 14.05
CA ASP A 96 4.31 9.59 15.09
C ASP A 96 3.96 8.39 15.99
N GLY A 97 2.85 7.71 15.70
CA GLY A 97 2.29 6.61 16.48
C GLY A 97 1.25 7.05 17.52
N LYS A 98 1.02 8.35 17.68
CA LYS A 98 0.00 8.93 18.59
C LYS A 98 -0.96 9.87 17.85
N GLN A 99 -0.43 10.66 16.92
CA GLN A 99 -1.15 11.69 16.19
C GLN A 99 -0.68 11.75 14.74
N LEU A 100 -1.53 12.35 13.91
CA LEU A 100 -1.21 12.74 12.55
C LEU A 100 -0.88 14.24 12.54
N ILE A 101 0.23 14.57 11.90
CA ILE A 101 0.75 15.93 11.77
C ILE A 101 0.82 16.25 10.29
N LEU A 102 0.09 17.27 9.85
CA LEU A 102 0.23 17.85 8.52
C LEU A 102 1.05 19.13 8.64
N TRP A 103 2.23 19.13 8.05
CA TRP A 103 3.06 20.31 7.88
C TRP A 103 2.95 20.81 6.45
N ASP A 104 2.50 22.06 6.30
CA ASP A 104 2.51 22.79 5.04
C ASP A 104 3.59 23.85 5.11
N LYS A 105 4.65 23.68 4.30
CA LYS A 105 5.81 24.58 4.34
C LYS A 105 5.49 25.96 3.79
N ASP A 106 4.67 26.02 2.75
CA ASP A 106 4.37 27.26 2.04
C ASP A 106 3.44 28.15 2.88
N LEU A 107 2.53 27.53 3.63
CA LEU A 107 1.69 28.22 4.61
C LEU A 107 2.39 28.45 5.96
N ASN A 108 3.58 27.87 6.16
CA ASN A 108 4.28 27.86 7.45
C ASN A 108 3.37 27.40 8.60
N GLN A 109 2.60 26.33 8.37
CA GLN A 109 1.53 25.87 9.27
C GLN A 109 1.64 24.37 9.59
N ALA A 110 1.55 24.04 10.88
CA ALA A 110 1.48 22.67 11.37
C ALA A 110 0.10 22.38 11.97
N THR A 111 -0.58 21.35 11.45
CA THR A 111 -1.89 20.88 11.94
C THR A 111 -1.75 19.52 12.59
N PHE A 112 -2.17 19.41 13.85
CA PHE A 112 -2.11 18.18 14.65
C PHE A 112 -3.52 17.61 14.83
N ARG A 113 -3.68 16.30 14.62
CA ARG A 113 -4.95 15.57 14.78
C ARG A 113 -4.68 14.22 15.48
N PRO A 114 -5.56 13.75 16.38
CA PRO A 114 -5.47 12.39 16.91
C PRO A 114 -5.43 11.34 15.79
N ALA A 115 -4.59 10.31 15.93
CA ALA A 115 -4.35 9.34 14.87
C ALA A 115 -5.61 8.55 14.49
N GLY A 116 -6.53 8.31 15.42
CA GLY A 116 -7.72 7.46 15.23
C GLY A 116 -8.50 7.73 13.94
N GLN A 117 -9.19 8.87 13.85
CA GLN A 117 -10.00 9.21 12.67
C GLN A 117 -9.15 9.63 11.45
N ALA A 118 -7.92 10.09 11.68
CA ALA A 118 -7.10 10.70 10.64
C ALA A 118 -6.32 9.67 9.79
N LEU A 119 -5.91 8.55 10.40
CA LEU A 119 -5.19 7.48 9.71
C LEU A 119 -6.01 6.84 8.59
N ALA A 120 -7.31 6.62 8.81
CA ALA A 120 -8.20 5.96 7.84
C ALA A 120 -8.32 6.70 6.48
N SER A 121 -7.94 7.97 6.42
CA SER A 121 -8.21 8.84 5.26
C SER A 121 -7.07 8.95 4.24
N THR A 122 -5.91 8.32 4.47
CA THR A 122 -4.73 8.51 3.60
C THR A 122 -4.31 7.21 2.89
N PRO A 123 -3.94 7.25 1.60
CA PRO A 123 -3.43 6.08 0.88
C PRO A 123 -2.23 5.41 1.57
N ALA A 124 -1.35 6.22 2.18
CA ALA A 124 -0.17 5.76 2.89
C ALA A 124 -0.52 4.93 4.14
N ALA A 125 -1.55 5.32 4.90
CA ALA A 125 -1.94 4.61 6.10
C ALA A 125 -2.55 3.23 5.80
N ILE A 126 -3.27 3.07 4.68
CA ILE A 126 -3.80 1.77 4.25
C ILE A 126 -2.65 0.77 4.00
N LEU A 127 -1.55 1.22 3.39
CA LEU A 127 -0.40 0.34 3.18
C LEU A 127 0.46 0.14 4.43
N PHE A 128 0.71 1.21 5.19
CA PHE A 128 1.82 1.25 6.14
C PHE A 128 1.40 1.34 7.60
N GLY A 129 0.13 1.67 7.87
CA GLY A 129 -0.40 1.80 9.23
C GLY A 129 -0.71 0.45 9.88
N GLU A 130 -1.23 -0.49 9.09
CA GLU A 130 -1.74 -1.76 9.60
C GLU A 130 -0.69 -2.87 9.65
N THR A 131 -0.70 -3.63 10.74
CA THR A 131 0.06 -4.89 10.87
C THR A 131 -0.75 -6.10 10.40
N SER A 132 -2.06 -5.95 10.20
CA SER A 132 -2.96 -7.04 9.82
C SER A 132 -4.09 -6.53 8.91
N LEU A 133 -3.87 -6.56 7.60
CA LEU A 133 -4.93 -6.23 6.63
C LEU A 133 -6.11 -7.19 6.71
N ASP A 134 -5.86 -8.49 6.92
CA ASP A 134 -6.92 -9.51 6.95
C ASP A 134 -7.91 -9.34 8.15
N GLN A 135 -7.56 -8.57 9.18
CA GLN A 135 -8.51 -8.23 10.25
C GLN A 135 -9.59 -7.25 9.79
N HIS A 136 -9.23 -6.34 8.89
CA HIS A 136 -10.07 -5.21 8.49
C HIS A 136 -10.63 -5.36 7.07
N PHE A 137 -10.00 -6.18 6.23
CA PHE A 137 -10.35 -6.33 4.82
C PHE A 137 -10.41 -7.80 4.41
N ASP A 138 -11.35 -8.10 3.52
CA ASP A 138 -11.29 -9.27 2.65
C ASP A 138 -10.42 -8.92 1.43
N LEU A 139 -9.41 -9.76 1.16
CA LEU A 139 -8.50 -9.60 0.03
C LEU A 139 -9.00 -10.45 -1.14
N VAL A 140 -9.31 -9.81 -2.25
CA VAL A 140 -9.85 -10.46 -3.45
C VAL A 140 -8.94 -10.20 -4.64
N GLU A 141 -8.47 -11.26 -5.30
CA GLU A 141 -7.72 -11.14 -6.55
C GLU A 141 -8.60 -10.52 -7.63
N VAL A 142 -8.07 -9.55 -8.37
CA VAL A 142 -8.72 -8.97 -9.54
C VAL A 142 -7.80 -9.08 -10.75
N GLU A 143 -8.28 -8.63 -11.90
CA GLU A 143 -7.55 -8.76 -13.17
C GLU A 143 -6.13 -8.20 -13.08
N GLU A 144 -5.17 -9.00 -13.57
CA GLU A 144 -3.79 -8.55 -13.73
C GLU A 144 -3.72 -7.48 -14.81
N ARG A 145 -3.13 -6.33 -14.49
CA ARG A 145 -2.97 -5.23 -15.44
C ARG A 145 -1.65 -4.52 -15.20
N LEU A 146 -1.05 -4.05 -16.30
CA LEU A 146 0.24 -3.35 -16.27
C LEU A 146 1.36 -4.16 -15.60
N GLY A 147 1.33 -5.50 -15.75
CA GLY A 147 2.31 -6.42 -15.16
C GLY A 147 2.24 -6.53 -13.63
N MET A 148 1.11 -6.16 -13.01
CA MET A 148 0.89 -6.21 -11.57
C MET A 148 -0.29 -7.10 -11.25
N LYS A 149 -0.12 -7.97 -10.25
CA LYS A 149 -1.21 -8.75 -9.65
C LYS A 149 -2.00 -7.87 -8.71
N TRP A 150 -3.23 -7.53 -9.09
CA TRP A 150 -4.05 -6.60 -8.32
C TRP A 150 -4.90 -7.30 -7.28
N VAL A 151 -4.96 -6.69 -6.10
CA VAL A 151 -5.74 -7.16 -4.96
C VAL A 151 -6.72 -6.07 -4.57
N SER A 152 -8.02 -6.36 -4.64
CA SER A 152 -9.06 -5.50 -4.10
C SER A 152 -9.19 -5.72 -2.59
N LEU A 153 -9.29 -4.63 -1.83
CA LEU A 153 -9.47 -4.62 -0.39
C LEU A 153 -10.93 -4.24 -0.10
N THR A 154 -11.72 -5.22 0.33
CA THR A 154 -13.12 -5.00 0.71
C THR A 154 -13.22 -4.89 2.23
N PRO A 155 -13.64 -3.74 2.79
CA PRO A 155 -13.76 -3.60 4.24
C PRO A 155 -14.73 -4.63 4.80
N LYS A 156 -14.31 -5.33 5.86
CA LYS A 156 -15.17 -6.23 6.61
C LYS A 156 -16.21 -5.42 7.36
N LYS A 157 -17.44 -5.95 7.44
CA LYS A 157 -18.45 -5.38 8.34
C LYS A 157 -18.01 -5.64 9.77
N ASP A 158 -17.62 -4.58 10.50
CA ASP A 158 -17.47 -4.67 11.94
C ASP A 158 -18.87 -4.56 12.59
N PRO A 159 -19.39 -5.63 13.21
CA PRO A 159 -20.70 -5.61 13.87
C PRO A 159 -20.76 -4.68 15.09
N ASN A 160 -19.61 -4.20 15.60
CA ASN A 160 -19.51 -3.28 16.73
C ASN A 160 -19.12 -1.86 16.33
N ALA A 161 -18.87 -1.58 15.05
CA ALA A 161 -18.50 -0.26 14.60
C ALA A 161 -19.68 0.70 14.77
N LYS A 162 -19.50 1.70 15.64
CA LYS A 162 -20.48 2.77 15.87
C LYS A 162 -20.65 3.71 14.67
N SER A 163 -19.77 3.61 13.67
CA SER A 163 -19.85 4.32 12.40
C SER A 163 -19.79 3.34 11.23
N LYS A 164 -20.67 3.50 10.24
CA LYS A 164 -20.61 2.76 8.97
C LYS A 164 -19.34 3.20 8.22
N ASN A 165 -18.32 2.35 8.12
CA ASN A 165 -17.12 2.55 7.28
C ASN A 165 -16.68 4.01 7.15
N ASP A 166 -15.87 4.51 8.09
CA ASP A 166 -15.30 5.88 8.05
C ASP A 166 -14.28 6.11 6.90
N LEU A 167 -14.13 5.15 6.00
CA LEU A 167 -13.27 5.31 4.83
C LEU A 167 -13.97 6.20 3.79
N PRO A 168 -13.32 7.26 3.29
CA PRO A 168 -13.89 8.10 2.23
C PRO A 168 -13.92 7.40 0.86
N TYR A 169 -13.44 6.15 0.79
CA TYR A 169 -13.26 5.37 -0.43
C TYR A 169 -14.26 4.21 -0.51
N THR A 170 -14.84 4.04 -1.70
CA THR A 170 -15.74 2.94 -2.03
C THR A 170 -15.01 1.73 -2.60
N LYS A 171 -13.83 1.93 -3.19
CA LYS A 171 -12.95 0.87 -3.70
C LYS A 171 -11.51 1.19 -3.37
N ILE A 172 -10.77 0.16 -2.98
CA ILE A 172 -9.33 0.21 -2.73
C ILE A 172 -8.72 -1.00 -3.42
N SER A 173 -7.66 -0.81 -4.18
CA SER A 173 -6.92 -1.91 -4.79
C SER A 173 -5.41 -1.65 -4.76
N ILE A 174 -4.62 -2.71 -4.59
CA ILE A 174 -3.16 -2.66 -4.52
C ILE A 174 -2.60 -3.56 -5.62
N GLY A 175 -1.75 -3.00 -6.48
CA GLY A 175 -1.00 -3.74 -7.49
C GLY A 175 0.31 -4.23 -6.93
N MET A 176 0.51 -5.55 -6.94
CA MET A 176 1.72 -6.22 -6.45
C MET A 176 2.58 -6.70 -7.62
N ALA A 177 3.90 -6.52 -7.52
CA ALA A 177 4.85 -7.15 -8.41
C ALA A 177 6.14 -7.50 -7.66
N ASN A 178 6.66 -8.70 -7.89
CA ASN A 178 7.88 -9.21 -7.27
C ASN A 178 7.88 -9.09 -5.73
N GLY A 179 6.74 -9.35 -5.10
CA GLY A 179 6.59 -9.30 -3.63
C GLY A 179 6.47 -7.89 -3.04
N LEU A 180 6.40 -6.85 -3.87
CA LEU A 180 6.34 -5.45 -3.43
C LEU A 180 5.09 -4.74 -3.98
N PRO A 181 4.48 -3.82 -3.20
CA PRO A 181 3.43 -2.97 -3.72
C PRO A 181 4.04 -1.99 -4.73
N LYS A 182 3.44 -1.93 -5.93
CA LYS A 182 3.86 -1.01 -7.00
C LYS A 182 2.83 0.06 -7.29
N ALA A 183 1.56 -0.20 -6.99
CA ALA A 183 0.51 0.78 -7.16
C ALA A 183 -0.60 0.62 -6.13
N LEU A 184 -1.31 1.72 -5.87
CA LEU A 184 -2.57 1.76 -5.16
C LEU A 184 -3.57 2.53 -6.00
N GLU A 185 -4.80 2.06 -6.05
CA GLU A 185 -5.93 2.76 -6.66
C GLU A 185 -7.05 2.88 -5.64
N LEU A 186 -7.49 4.11 -5.38
CA LEU A 186 -8.56 4.41 -4.45
C LEU A 186 -9.65 5.21 -5.16
N THR A 187 -10.89 4.76 -5.07
CA THR A 187 -12.03 5.44 -5.69
C THR A 187 -12.97 5.94 -4.60
N ASP A 188 -13.33 7.22 -4.62
CA ASP A 188 -14.29 7.82 -3.68
C ASP A 188 -15.75 7.58 -4.12
N GLY A 189 -16.71 8.07 -3.32
CA GLY A 189 -18.14 7.94 -3.63
C GLY A 189 -18.63 8.81 -4.80
N LEU A 190 -17.82 9.77 -5.25
CA LEU A 190 -18.12 10.66 -6.38
C LEU A 190 -17.47 10.17 -7.68
N GLY A 191 -16.70 9.09 -7.63
CA GLY A 191 -15.97 8.53 -8.77
C GLY A 191 -14.63 9.20 -9.04
N SER A 192 -14.11 10.03 -8.13
CA SER A 192 -12.72 10.48 -8.21
C SER A 192 -11.81 9.31 -7.89
N VAL A 193 -10.70 9.21 -8.63
CA VAL A 193 -9.71 8.15 -8.44
C VAL A 193 -8.39 8.77 -7.98
N VAL A 194 -7.80 8.22 -6.93
CA VAL A 194 -6.43 8.49 -6.53
C VAL A 194 -5.58 7.28 -6.94
N LEU A 195 -4.66 7.49 -7.87
CA LEU A 195 -3.67 6.50 -8.28
C LEU A 195 -2.33 6.88 -7.66
N VAL A 196 -1.75 5.99 -6.87
CA VAL A 196 -0.41 6.15 -6.29
C VAL A 196 0.48 5.06 -6.88
N THR A 197 1.60 5.45 -7.48
CA THR A 197 2.63 4.52 -7.94
C THR A 197 3.84 4.63 -7.03
N LEU A 198 4.44 3.48 -6.72
CA LEU A 198 5.56 3.36 -5.78
C LEU A 198 6.78 2.81 -6.49
N ASP A 199 7.93 3.42 -6.23
CA ASP A 199 9.19 3.02 -6.81
C ASP A 199 10.34 3.06 -5.79
N LYS A 200 11.47 2.43 -6.12
CA LYS A 200 12.69 2.38 -5.29
C LYS A 200 12.45 1.94 -3.84
N ILE A 201 11.52 1.01 -3.64
CA ILE A 201 11.17 0.50 -2.32
C ILE A 201 12.36 -0.26 -1.74
N GLN A 202 12.80 0.16 -0.56
CA GLN A 202 13.81 -0.51 0.25
C GLN A 202 13.18 -0.98 1.56
N LEU A 203 13.21 -2.29 1.81
CA LEU A 203 12.66 -2.88 3.03
C LEU A 203 13.70 -2.95 4.14
N ASN A 204 13.22 -3.00 5.38
CA ASN A 204 14.01 -3.24 6.59
C ASN A 204 15.17 -2.24 6.77
N VAL A 205 14.96 -1.00 6.33
CA VAL A 205 15.90 0.11 6.53
C VAL A 205 16.09 0.43 8.01
N ASN A 206 17.32 0.76 8.39
CA ASN A 206 17.64 1.18 9.75
C ASN A 206 17.28 2.67 9.92
N LEU A 207 16.31 2.96 10.76
CA LEU A 207 15.81 4.33 10.97
C LEU A 207 16.22 4.83 12.37
N PRO A 208 16.67 6.09 12.49
CA PRO A 208 16.95 6.66 13.80
C PRO A 208 15.65 6.84 14.59
N ALA A 209 15.73 6.73 15.92
CA ALA A 209 14.55 6.75 16.80
C ALA A 209 13.71 8.03 16.68
N ASN A 210 14.35 9.16 16.36
CA ASN A 210 13.72 10.47 16.17
C ASN A 210 13.20 10.72 14.76
N ARG A 211 13.25 9.73 13.84
CA ARG A 211 12.87 9.93 12.43
C ARG A 211 11.46 10.49 12.28
N PHE A 212 10.53 10.06 13.12
CA PHE A 212 9.10 10.43 13.07
C PHE A 212 8.75 11.57 14.03
N THR A 213 9.73 12.18 14.69
CA THR A 213 9.51 13.32 15.58
C THR A 213 9.48 14.61 14.75
N PHE A 214 8.41 15.40 14.92
CA PHE A 214 8.28 16.70 14.27
C PHE A 214 8.19 17.81 15.30
N ILE A 215 9.00 18.85 15.11
CA ILE A 215 8.97 20.08 15.89
C ILE A 215 8.70 21.21 14.87
N PRO A 216 7.56 21.93 14.97
CA PRO A 216 7.29 23.05 14.09
C PRO A 216 8.43 24.09 14.16
N PRO A 217 8.87 24.65 13.02
CA PRO A 217 9.90 25.67 13.03
C PRO A 217 9.42 26.94 13.74
N ALA A 218 10.37 27.77 14.17
CA ALA A 218 10.05 29.04 14.83
C ALA A 218 9.17 29.92 13.93
N GLY A 219 8.12 30.51 14.52
CA GLY A 219 7.16 31.36 13.80
C GLY A 219 6.11 30.60 12.99
N ALA A 220 6.10 29.27 12.99
CA ALA A 220 5.04 28.48 12.38
C ALA A 220 3.72 28.63 13.13
N GLU A 221 2.61 28.72 12.39
CA GLU A 221 1.27 28.58 12.96
C GLU A 221 1.03 27.13 13.39
N VAL A 222 0.45 26.94 14.58
CA VAL A 222 0.17 25.60 15.12
C VAL A 222 -1.31 25.45 15.42
N LEU A 223 -1.97 24.59 14.65
CA LEU A 223 -3.38 24.23 14.84
C LEU A 223 -3.48 22.84 15.47
N ARG A 224 -4.32 22.70 16.49
CA ARG A 224 -4.65 21.42 17.13
C ARG A 224 -6.14 21.17 16.99
N LEU A 225 -6.51 20.12 16.27
CA LEU A 225 -7.89 19.72 16.09
C LEU A 225 -8.16 18.52 17.01
N ASN A 226 -9.29 18.56 17.71
CA ASN A 226 -9.72 17.54 18.66
C ASN A 226 -10.72 16.57 18.03
#